data_AF-K1RSR6-F1
#
_entry.id   AF-K1RSR6-F1
#
_cell.length_a   1.000
_cell.length_b   1.000
_cell.length_c   1.000
_cell.angle_alpha   90.00
_cell.angle_beta   90.00
_cell.angle_gamma   90.00
#
_symmetry.space_group_name_H-M   'P 1'
#
loop_
_entity.id
_entity.type
_entity.pdbx_description
1 polymer ?
#
loop_
_entity_poly.entity_id
_entity_poly.type
_entity_poly.pdbx_seq_one_letter_code
_entity_poly.pdbx_strand_id
1 'polypeptide(L)'
;LPSQVREFFLLTAGIQTSAGVTIDLSGLFDLTIHGERYCVLGEFWKEADGDQLLLCPGEETVWYYAHEQDKVKRLCNDMTELLEKKLARHLNEH
;
A
#
# COMPACT_ATOMS: atom_id res chain seq x y z
N LEU A 1 -10.78 10.37 -2.43
CA LEU A 1 -10.21 9.01 -2.43
C LEU A 1 -11.12 8.08 -3.22
N PRO A 2 -10.56 7.24 -4.11
CA PRO A 2 -11.32 6.23 -4.85
C PRO A 2 -12.11 5.32 -3.90
N SER A 3 -13.29 4.85 -4.33
CA SER A 3 -14.15 3.97 -3.53
C SER A 3 -13.43 2.69 -3.09
N GLN A 4 -12.60 2.11 -3.96
CA GLN A 4 -11.79 0.92 -3.68
C GLN A 4 -10.80 1.14 -2.54
N VAL A 5 -10.16 2.31 -2.47
CA VAL A 5 -9.25 2.64 -1.36
C VAL A 5 -10.02 2.68 -0.05
N ARG A 6 -11.22 3.29 -0.05
CA ARG A 6 -12.08 3.35 1.12
C ARG A 6 -12.58 1.97 1.56
N GLU A 7 -12.96 1.09 0.64
CA GLU A 7 -13.33 -0.30 0.93
C GLU A 7 -12.15 -1.11 1.45
N PHE A 8 -10.98 -1.00 0.82
CA PHE A 8 -9.75 -1.61 1.30
C PHE A 8 -9.45 -1.16 2.73
N PHE A 9 -9.62 0.13 3.02
CA PHE A 9 -9.48 0.65 4.37
C PHE A 9 -10.54 0.10 5.32
N LEU A 10 -11.80 -0.05 4.93
CA LEU A 10 -12.81 -0.67 5.79
C LEU A 10 -12.51 -2.15 6.07
N LEU A 11 -11.92 -2.86 5.10
CA LEU A 11 -11.52 -4.26 5.23
C LEU A 11 -10.23 -4.43 6.05
N THR A 12 -9.34 -3.45 6.03
CA THR A 12 -8.04 -3.48 6.74
C THR A 12 -8.02 -2.69 8.05
N ALA A 13 -9.01 -1.82 8.29
CA ALA A 13 -9.21 -1.12 9.56
C ALA A 13 -9.61 -2.14 10.64
N GLY A 14 -8.60 -2.71 11.29
CA GLY A 14 -8.74 -3.80 12.25
C GLY A 14 -7.75 -4.94 12.02
N ILE A 15 -7.12 -5.00 10.85
CA ILE A 15 -6.04 -5.94 10.54
C ILE A 15 -4.71 -5.30 11.02
N GLN A 16 -4.49 -5.26 12.34
CA GLN A 16 -3.14 -5.12 12.88
C GLN A 16 -2.41 -6.46 12.75
N THR A 17 -1.98 -6.77 11.53
CA THR A 17 -1.11 -7.93 11.33
C THR A 17 0.27 -7.55 11.82
N SER A 18 0.67 -8.15 12.93
CA SER A 18 1.93 -8.02 13.65
C SER A 18 3.19 -8.40 12.85
N ALA A 19 3.16 -8.28 11.53
CA ALA A 19 4.31 -8.46 10.63
C ALA A 19 4.09 -7.66 9.33
N GLY A 20 4.46 -6.38 9.34
CA GLY A 20 5.00 -5.71 8.15
C GLY A 20 4.07 -4.83 7.30
N VAL A 21 2.86 -4.49 7.71
CA VAL A 21 2.01 -3.53 6.97
C VAL A 21 1.16 -2.68 7.91
N THR A 22 1.43 -1.37 7.95
CA THR A 22 0.67 -0.38 8.71
C THR A 22 0.12 0.67 7.75
N ILE A 23 -1.19 0.62 7.51
CA ILE A 23 -1.87 1.53 6.56
C ILE A 23 -2.77 2.44 7.39
N ASP A 24 -2.51 3.74 7.35
CA ASP A 24 -3.18 4.71 8.21
C ASP A 24 -3.88 5.79 7.38
N LEU A 25 -5.20 5.89 7.53
CA LEU A 25 -6.04 6.88 6.84
C LEU A 25 -5.81 8.32 7.33
N SER A 26 -5.35 8.49 8.57
CA SER A 26 -5.14 9.81 9.17
C SER A 26 -3.82 10.44 8.71
N GLY A 27 -2.89 9.60 8.23
CA GLY A 27 -1.59 9.97 7.68
C GLY A 27 -1.52 10.02 6.15
N LEU A 28 -2.64 10.14 5.43
CA LEU A 28 -2.59 10.29 3.97
C LEU A 28 -1.93 11.62 3.58
N PHE A 29 -0.78 11.56 2.92
CA PHE A 29 -0.12 12.74 2.38
C PHE A 29 0.35 12.48 0.94
N ASP A 30 0.50 13.56 0.18
CA ASP A 30 1.08 13.48 -1.16
C ASP A 30 2.61 13.56 -1.07
N LEU A 31 3.29 12.62 -1.72
CA LEU A 31 4.73 12.59 -1.87
C LEU A 31 5.09 12.71 -3.34
N THR A 32 6.02 13.60 -3.67
CA THR A 32 6.56 13.70 -5.03
C THR A 32 7.84 12.89 -5.11
N ILE A 33 7.84 11.83 -5.93
CA ILE A 33 9.01 10.99 -6.17
C ILE A 33 9.34 11.04 -7.66
N HIS A 34 10.59 11.34 -8.00
CA HIS A 34 11.04 11.49 -9.40
C HIS A 34 10.21 12.46 -10.26
N GLY A 35 9.52 13.44 -9.66
CA GLY A 35 8.67 14.40 -10.37
C GLY A 35 7.20 13.97 -10.51
N GLU A 36 6.86 12.73 -10.17
CA GLU A 36 5.50 12.21 -10.15
C GLU A 36 4.91 12.35 -8.74
N ARG A 37 3.63 12.71 -8.65
CA ARG A 37 2.92 12.87 -7.37
C ARG A 37 2.18 11.58 -7.02
N TYR A 38 2.49 11.03 -5.85
CA TYR A 38 1.85 9.84 -5.31
C TYR A 38 1.14 10.16 -4.01
N CYS A 39 0.01 9.53 -3.77
CA CYS A 39 -0.67 9.57 -2.47
C CYS A 39 -0.13 8.42 -1.61
N VAL A 40 0.52 8.76 -0.52
CA VAL A 40 1.05 7.79 0.44
C VAL A 40 -0.11 7.27 1.29
N LEU A 41 -0.35 5.97 1.24
CA LEU A 41 -1.39 5.29 2.02
C LEU A 41 -0.89 4.82 3.40
N GLY A 42 0.43 4.69 3.57
CA GLY A 42 1.05 4.24 4.82
C GLY A 42 2.37 3.51 4.56
N GLU A 43 2.81 2.71 5.54
CA GLU A 43 4.02 1.89 5.44
C GLU A 43 3.70 0.43 5.10
N PHE A 44 4.47 -0.10 4.18
CA PHE A 44 4.32 -1.43 3.61
C PHE A 44 5.70 -2.08 3.50
N TRP A 45 6.15 -2.70 4.59
CA TRP A 45 7.49 -3.29 4.75
C TRP A 45 7.64 -4.57 3.93
N LYS A 46 7.72 -4.43 2.60
CA LYS A 46 7.81 -5.55 1.68
C LYS A 46 9.24 -6.02 1.49
N GLU A 47 10.17 -5.10 1.30
CA GLU A 47 11.59 -5.39 1.15
C GLU A 47 12.37 -4.93 2.38
N ALA A 48 12.06 -3.74 2.91
CA ALA A 48 12.70 -3.16 4.09
C ALA A 48 11.71 -2.46 5.01
N ASP A 49 12.15 -2.10 6.22
CA ASP A 49 11.38 -1.20 7.08
C ASP A 49 11.30 0.20 6.44
N GLY A 50 10.16 0.86 6.61
CA GLY A 50 9.93 2.19 6.03
C GLY A 50 9.62 2.22 4.53
N ASP A 51 9.50 1.06 3.85
CA ASP A 51 8.90 1.00 2.52
C ASP A 51 7.49 1.60 2.57
N GLN A 52 7.13 2.46 1.60
CA GLN A 52 5.87 3.21 1.63
C GLN A 52 4.89 2.71 0.57
N LEU A 53 3.62 2.57 0.95
CA LEU A 53 2.55 2.25 0.02
C LEU A 53 2.08 3.52 -0.69
N LEU A 54 2.07 3.47 -2.00
CA LEU A 54 1.78 4.60 -2.87
C LEU A 54 0.59 4.31 -3.76
N LEU A 55 -0.22 5.33 -4.01
CA LEU A 55 -1.31 5.29 -4.96
C LEU A 55 -1.17 6.47 -5.92
N CYS A 56 -1.22 6.22 -7.23
CA CYS A 56 -1.16 7.29 -8.21
C CYS A 56 -2.55 7.98 -8.30
N PRO A 57 -2.66 9.31 -8.09
CA PRO A 57 -3.92 10.01 -8.19
C PRO A 57 -4.41 10.05 -9.64
N GLY A 58 -5.32 9.13 -9.99
CA GLY A 58 -5.87 8.99 -11.34
C GLY A 58 -5.74 7.58 -11.90
N GLU A 59 -4.88 6.75 -11.32
CA GLU A 59 -4.80 5.32 -11.60
C GLU A 59 -5.23 4.52 -10.35
N GLU A 60 -5.84 3.36 -10.56
CA GLU A 60 -6.16 2.44 -9.46
C GLU A 60 -4.96 1.55 -9.09
N THR A 61 -3.83 1.71 -9.79
CA THR A 61 -2.62 0.94 -9.60
C THR A 61 -1.91 1.30 -8.31
N VAL A 62 -1.54 0.25 -7.58
CA VAL A 62 -0.86 0.34 -6.30
C VAL A 62 0.63 0.20 -6.53
N TRP A 63 1.36 1.18 -6.01
CA TRP A 63 2.80 1.25 -6.07
C TRP A 63 3.36 1.12 -4.65
N TYR A 64 4.63 0.76 -4.53
CA TYR A 64 5.36 0.93 -3.29
C TYR A 64 6.71 1.57 -3.57
N TYR A 65 7.15 2.41 -2.65
CA TYR A 65 8.46 3.00 -2.68
C TYR A 65 9.38 2.19 -1.79
N ALA A 66 10.38 1.57 -2.42
CA ALA A 66 11.45 0.86 -1.75
C ALA A 66 12.46 1.90 -1.24
N HIS A 67 12.41 2.23 0.04
CA HIS A 67 13.18 3.34 0.62
C HIS A 67 14.68 3.13 0.45
N GLU A 68 15.18 1.93 0.76
CA GLU A 68 16.62 1.61 0.66
C GLU A 68 17.16 1.63 -0.77
N GLN A 69 16.29 1.35 -1.76
CA GLN A 69 16.69 1.30 -3.16
C GLN A 69 16.43 2.61 -3.90
N ASP A 70 15.77 3.58 -3.26
CA ASP A 70 15.26 4.80 -3.87
C ASP A 70 14.50 4.51 -5.18
N LYS A 71 13.58 3.53 -5.12
CA LYS A 71 12.86 3.03 -6.31
C LYS A 71 11.39 2.86 -6.04
N VAL A 72 10.58 3.40 -6.95
CA VAL A 72 9.15 3.13 -7.01
C VAL A 72 8.93 1.87 -7.85
N LYS A 73 8.27 0.87 -7.26
CA LYS A 73 7.95 -0.40 -7.91
C LYS A 73 6.45 -0.63 -7.89
N ARG A 74 5.92 -1.18 -8.99
CA ARG A 74 4.50 -1.53 -9.05
C ARG A 74 4.25 -2.72 -8.13
N LEU A 75 3.29 -2.57 -7.21
CA LEU A 75 2.92 -3.62 -6.30
C LEU A 75 1.85 -4.53 -6.90
N CYS A 76 0.73 -3.94 -7.30
CA CYS A 76 -0.48 -4.60 -7.81
C CYS A 76 -1.22 -3.68 -8.78
N ASN A 77 -2.04 -4.25 -9.66
CA ASN A 77 -2.79 -3.46 -10.64
C ASN A 77 -3.95 -2.68 -9.99
N ASP A 78 -4.47 -3.19 -8.88
CA ASP A 78 -5.53 -2.59 -8.09
C ASP A 78 -5.42 -2.99 -6.61
N MET A 79 -6.21 -2.32 -5.76
CA MET A 79 -6.27 -2.59 -4.32
C MET A 79 -6.89 -3.97 -4.01
N THR A 80 -7.72 -4.51 -4.91
CA THR A 80 -8.36 -5.82 -4.75
C THR A 80 -7.33 -6.93 -4.85
N GLU A 81 -6.44 -6.87 -5.85
CA GLU A 81 -5.35 -7.82 -6.04
C GLU A 81 -4.36 -7.79 -4.87
N LEU A 82 -4.13 -6.61 -4.28
CA LEU A 82 -3.34 -6.49 -3.05
C LEU A 82 -4.00 -7.23 -1.87
N LEU A 83 -5.32 -7.06 -1.72
CA LEU A 83 -6.13 -7.71 -0.70
C LEU A 83 -6.14 -9.23 -0.90
N GLU A 84 -6.38 -9.70 -2.11
CA GLU A 84 -6.36 -11.12 -2.46
C GLU A 84 -5.00 -11.75 -2.18
N LYS A 85 -3.90 -11.10 -2.58
CA LYS A 85 -2.54 -11.59 -2.29
C LYS A 85 -2.27 -11.65 -0.78
N LYS A 86 -2.73 -10.66 -0.02
CA LYS A 86 -2.54 -10.62 1.44
C LYS A 86 -3.40 -11.68 2.15
N LEU A 87 -4.66 -11.83 1.75
CA LEU A 87 -5.59 -12.85 2.24
C LEU A 87 -5.12 -14.26 1.87
N ALA A 88 -4.67 -14.46 0.63
CA ALA A 88 -4.11 -15.73 0.17
C ALA A 88 -2.86 -16.10 0.97
N ARG A 89 -1.95 -15.14 1.24
CA ARG A 89 -0.79 -15.38 2.11
C ARG A 89 -1.23 -15.76 3.53
N HIS A 90 -2.20 -15.04 4.09
CA HIS A 90 -2.75 -15.35 5.41
C HIS A 90 -3.38 -16.74 5.49
N LEU A 91 -4.12 -17.14 4.45
CA LEU A 91 -4.79 -18.44 4.36
C LEU A 91 -3.80 -19.58 4.10
N ASN A 92 -2.69 -19.34 3.39
CA ASN A 92 -1.66 -20.36 3.14
C ASN A 92 -0.70 -20.56 4.33
N GLU A 93 -0.66 -19.62 5.27
CA GLU A 93 0.15 -19.73 6.50
C GLU A 93 -0.57 -20.51 7.62
N HIS A 94 -1.72 -21.14 7.35
CA HIS A 94 -2.45 -22.00 8.30
C HIS A 94 -2.80 -23.37 7.69
#